data_AF-S7T882-F1
#
_entry.id   AF-S7T882-F1
#
_cell.length_a   1.000
_cell.length_b   1.000
_cell.length_c   1.000
_cell.angle_alpha   90.00
_cell.angle_beta   90.00
_cell.angle_gamma   90.00
#
_symmetry.space_group_name_H-M   'P 1'
#
loop_
_entity.id
_entity.type
_entity.pdbx_description
1 polymer ?
#
loop_
_entity_poly.entity_id
_entity_poly.type
_entity_poly.pdbx_seq_one_letter_code
_entity_poly.pdbx_strand_id
1 'polypeptide(L)'
;NAADNIFFINLENYYMKTSEEVQEMREVVGSILEPIGKKVHTIANYDNFNVSPHLVDEYVEMVKYAANFYESVTRYTTSTFLRMKLGDELEKRGVSPHIYESKEEARKVLAYDETL
;
A
#
# COMPACT_ATOMS: atom_id res chain seq x y z
N ASN A 1 -6.89 24.10 -3.11
CA ASN A 1 -5.57 23.45 -3.11
C ASN A 1 -5.81 21.96 -2.93
N ALA A 2 -5.47 21.15 -3.94
CA ALA A 2 -5.80 19.74 -4.05
C ALA A 2 -4.90 18.83 -3.18
N ALA A 3 -4.65 19.22 -1.93
CA ALA A 3 -3.74 18.50 -1.03
C ALA A 3 -4.45 17.53 -0.06
N ASP A 4 -5.79 17.56 0.03
CA ASP A 4 -6.52 16.99 1.17
C ASP A 4 -7.18 15.61 0.91
N ASN A 5 -6.83 14.88 -0.15
CA ASN A 5 -7.37 13.53 -0.43
C ASN A 5 -6.28 12.45 -0.57
N ILE A 6 -5.13 12.66 0.07
CA ILE A 6 -4.01 11.70 0.03
C ILE A 6 -3.86 11.02 1.39
N PHE A 7 -3.93 9.69 1.40
CA PHE A 7 -3.57 8.85 2.53
C PHE A 7 -2.13 8.34 2.36
N PHE A 8 -1.28 8.54 3.38
CA PHE A 8 0.12 8.11 3.34
C PHE A 8 0.35 6.97 4.34
N ILE A 9 0.95 5.88 3.86
CA ILE A 9 1.34 4.74 4.68
C ILE A 9 2.86 4.65 4.65
N ASN A 10 3.50 4.70 5.82
CA ASN A 10 4.94 4.48 5.94
C ASN A 10 5.22 3.15 6.65
N LEU A 11 5.71 2.15 5.92
CA LEU A 11 6.14 0.87 6.47
C LEU A 11 7.66 0.72 6.41
N GLU A 12 8.37 1.84 6.30
CA GLU A 12 9.82 1.85 6.22
C GLU A 12 10.44 1.15 7.43
N ASN A 13 11.37 0.22 7.17
CA ASN A 13 12.04 -0.62 8.18
C ASN A 13 11.11 -1.47 9.06
N TYR A 14 9.82 -1.59 8.72
CA TYR A 14 8.88 -2.39 9.49
C TYR A 14 8.98 -3.86 9.08
N TYR A 15 9.08 -4.75 10.06
CA TYR A 15 9.03 -6.20 9.84
C TYR A 15 7.82 -6.79 10.54
N MET A 16 6.79 -7.11 9.74
CA MET A 16 5.57 -7.78 10.16
C MET A 16 5.81 -9.27 10.39
N LYS A 17 5.69 -9.70 11.64
CA LYS A 17 6.07 -11.02 12.15
C LYS A 17 4.92 -11.84 12.68
N THR A 18 3.81 -11.22 13.09
CA THR A 18 2.66 -11.93 13.65
C THR A 18 1.34 -11.57 12.95
N SER A 19 0.34 -12.44 13.07
CA SER A 19 -1.01 -12.20 12.54
C SER A 19 -1.67 -11.00 13.24
N GLU A 20 -1.40 -10.81 14.53
CA GLU A 20 -1.89 -9.66 15.29
C GLU A 20 -1.41 -8.33 14.70
N GLU A 21 -0.17 -8.25 14.22
CA GLU A 21 0.34 -7.05 13.53
C GLU A 21 -0.37 -6.79 12.19
N VAL A 22 -0.78 -7.85 11.47
CA VAL A 22 -1.59 -7.72 10.25
C VAL A 22 -2.98 -7.18 10.59
N GLN A 23 -3.61 -7.70 11.65
CA GLN A 23 -4.93 -7.25 12.10
C GLN A 23 -4.89 -5.82 12.65
N GLU A 24 -3.85 -5.45 13.41
CA GLU A 24 -3.66 -4.08 13.90
C GLU A 24 -3.53 -3.11 12.72
N MET A 25 -2.75 -3.45 11.69
CA MET A 25 -2.67 -2.62 10.48
C MET A 25 -4.05 -2.48 9.81
N ARG A 26 -4.83 -3.57 9.73
CA ARG A 26 -6.18 -3.55 9.17
C ARG A 26 -7.10 -2.61 9.95
N GLU A 27 -7.09 -2.70 11.28
CA GLU A 27 -7.90 -1.86 12.17
C GLU A 27 -7.52 -0.39 12.07
N VAL A 28 -6.22 -0.08 12.03
CA VAL A 28 -5.72 1.29 11.87
C VAL A 28 -6.18 1.87 10.53
N VAL A 29 -6.00 1.13 9.42
CA VAL A 29 -6.45 1.58 8.09
C VAL A 29 -7.97 1.79 8.07
N GLY A 30 -8.74 0.83 8.60
CA GLY A 30 -10.20 0.91 8.67
C GLY A 30 -10.70 2.10 9.48
N SER A 31 -10.17 2.28 10.69
CA SER A 31 -10.57 3.37 11.58
C SER A 31 -10.33 4.77 10.99
N ILE A 32 -9.33 4.91 10.12
CA ILE A 32 -9.02 6.17 9.45
C ILE A 32 -9.90 6.36 8.21
N LEU A 33 -10.08 5.33 7.39
CA LEU A 33 -10.67 5.47 6.06
C LEU A 33 -12.19 5.22 6.01
N GLU A 34 -12.74 4.35 6.86
CA GLU A 34 -14.18 4.07 6.90
C GLU A 34 -15.02 5.35 7.16
N PRO A 35 -14.65 6.23 8.12
CA PRO A 35 -15.43 7.45 8.39
C PRO A 35 -15.36 8.50 7.29
N ILE A 36 -14.38 8.44 6.38
CA ILE A 36 -14.19 9.44 5.31
C ILE A 36 -15.34 9.36 4.29
N GLY A 37 -15.92 8.17 4.08
CA GLY A 37 -17.09 7.98 3.22
C GLY A 37 -16.85 8.23 1.72
N LYS A 38 -15.59 8.41 1.31
CA LYS A 38 -15.16 8.53 -0.09
C LYS A 38 -13.79 7.87 -0.28
N LYS A 39 -13.48 7.51 -1.52
CA LYS A 39 -12.18 6.93 -1.87
C LYS A 39 -11.07 7.98 -1.86
N VAL A 40 -9.86 7.56 -1.48
CA VAL A 40 -8.67 8.41 -1.34
C VAL A 40 -7.54 7.98 -2.26
N HIS A 41 -6.69 8.91 -2.66
CA HIS A 41 -5.41 8.58 -3.31
C HIS A 41 -4.42 8.09 -2.25
N THR A 42 -3.70 7.01 -2.50
CA THR A 42 -2.82 6.41 -1.50
C THR A 42 -1.38 6.31 -1.96
N ILE A 43 -0.44 6.70 -1.09
CA ILE A 43 0.99 6.49 -1.28
C ILE A 43 1.50 5.57 -0.16
N ALA A 44 2.10 4.44 -0.51
CA ALA A 44 2.68 3.50 0.44
C ALA A 44 4.19 3.36 0.26
N ASN A 45 4.95 3.57 1.35
CA ASN A 45 6.38 3.34 1.42
C ASN A 45 6.69 1.92 1.93
N TYR A 46 7.40 1.13 1.13
CA TYR A 46 7.87 -0.22 1.47
C TYR A 46 9.40 -0.32 1.57
N ASP A 47 10.13 0.79 1.76
CA ASP A 47 11.57 0.74 1.95
C ASP A 47 11.97 -0.14 3.13
N ASN A 48 12.79 -1.17 2.90
CA ASN A 48 13.16 -2.18 3.91
C ASN A 48 11.96 -2.84 4.64
N PHE A 49 10.75 -2.79 4.07
CA PHE A 49 9.59 -3.50 4.61
C PHE A 49 9.78 -5.01 4.43
N ASN A 50 9.37 -5.78 5.43
CA ASN A 50 9.37 -7.23 5.36
C ASN A 50 8.12 -7.82 6.01
N VAL A 51 7.68 -8.96 5.50
CA VAL A 51 6.57 -9.74 6.03
C VAL A 51 6.99 -11.20 6.11
N SER A 52 6.75 -11.83 7.27
CA SER A 52 7.06 -13.23 7.48
C SER A 52 6.43 -14.08 6.36
N PRO A 53 7.14 -15.09 5.80
CA PRO A 53 6.61 -15.87 4.68
C PRO A 53 5.24 -16.51 4.93
N HIS A 54 4.96 -16.93 6.16
CA HIS A 54 3.67 -17.53 6.55
C HIS A 54 2.52 -16.51 6.69
N LEU A 55 2.82 -15.20 6.67
CA LEU A 55 1.83 -14.12 6.77
C LEU A 55 1.55 -13.44 5.43
N VAL A 56 2.28 -13.77 4.36
CA VAL A 56 2.11 -13.15 3.03
C VAL A 56 0.64 -13.22 2.61
N ASP A 57 0.03 -14.38 2.82
CA ASP A 57 -1.35 -14.61 2.44
C ASP A 57 -2.34 -13.72 3.20
N GLU A 58 -2.15 -13.58 4.51
CA GLU A 58 -2.98 -12.75 5.37
C GLU A 58 -2.77 -11.25 5.05
N TYR A 59 -1.51 -10.86 4.84
CA TYR A 59 -1.14 -9.50 4.49
C TYR A 59 -1.76 -9.08 3.17
N VAL A 60 -1.78 -9.93 2.13
CA VAL A 60 -2.43 -9.56 0.86
C VAL A 60 -3.94 -9.42 1.01
N GLU A 61 -4.60 -10.23 1.87
CA GLU A 61 -6.03 -10.02 2.17
C GLU A 61 -6.26 -8.69 2.90
N MET A 62 -5.36 -8.26 3.79
CA MET A 62 -5.40 -6.92 4.39
C MET A 62 -5.21 -5.83 3.32
N VAL A 63 -4.27 -5.99 2.38
CA VAL A 63 -4.07 -5.03 1.27
C VAL A 63 -5.31 -4.96 0.38
N LYS A 64 -6.00 -6.09 0.11
CA LYS A 64 -7.29 -6.09 -0.61
C LYS A 64 -8.36 -5.34 0.14
N TYR A 65 -8.49 -5.56 1.45
CA TYR A 65 -9.42 -4.82 2.30
C TYR A 65 -9.14 -3.32 2.17
N ALA A 66 -7.88 -2.91 2.32
CA ALA A 66 -7.45 -1.53 2.23
C ALA A 66 -7.72 -0.91 0.83
N ALA A 67 -7.54 -1.70 -0.24
CA ALA A 67 -7.77 -1.26 -1.61
C ALA A 67 -9.22 -0.85 -1.90
N ASN A 68 -10.20 -1.31 -1.12
CA ASN A 68 -11.60 -0.89 -1.27
C ASN A 68 -11.80 0.60 -0.96
N PHE A 69 -10.89 1.20 -0.17
CA PHE A 69 -10.93 2.63 0.19
C PHE A 69 -10.14 3.50 -0.79
N TYR A 70 -9.43 2.92 -1.75
CA TYR A 70 -8.52 3.66 -2.63
C TYR A 70 -9.18 4.01 -3.96
N GLU A 71 -9.02 5.26 -4.35
CA GLU A 71 -9.32 5.74 -5.71
C GLU A 71 -8.17 5.31 -6.62
N SER A 72 -6.95 5.64 -6.21
CA SER A 72 -5.71 5.12 -6.77
C SER A 72 -4.70 4.82 -5.67
N VAL A 73 -3.76 3.92 -5.97
CA VAL A 73 -2.71 3.55 -5.03
C VAL A 73 -1.37 3.44 -5.74
N THR A 74 -0.37 4.03 -5.13
CA THR A 74 1.00 4.04 -5.62
C THR A 74 1.92 3.59 -4.51
N ARG A 75 2.76 2.59 -4.80
CA ARG A 75 3.70 2.03 -3.83
C ARG A 75 5.12 2.35 -4.26
N TYR A 76 6.06 2.46 -3.34
CA TYR A 76 7.47 2.54 -3.72
C TYR A 76 8.36 1.74 -2.78
N THR A 77 9.46 1.25 -3.33
CA THR A 77 10.56 0.64 -2.58
C THR A 77 11.85 0.70 -3.41
N THR A 78 12.94 0.99 -2.73
CA THR A 78 14.31 0.89 -3.24
C THR A 78 14.79 -0.56 -3.37
N SER A 79 14.07 -1.52 -2.76
CA SER A 79 14.42 -2.95 -2.83
C SER A 79 13.86 -3.63 -4.08
N THR A 80 14.74 -3.92 -5.05
CA THR A 80 14.39 -4.66 -6.27
C THR A 80 13.80 -6.04 -5.97
N PHE A 81 14.33 -6.74 -4.96
CA PHE A 81 13.84 -8.07 -4.58
C PHE A 81 12.42 -8.00 -3.99
N LEU A 82 12.15 -7.04 -3.11
CA LEU A 82 10.82 -6.86 -2.54
C LEU A 82 9.80 -6.48 -3.61
N ARG A 83 10.19 -5.60 -4.56
CA ARG A 83 9.36 -5.21 -5.69
C ARG A 83 8.92 -6.41 -6.52
N MET A 84 9.85 -7.32 -6.86
CA MET A 84 9.52 -8.56 -7.60
C MET A 84 8.59 -9.47 -6.78
N LYS A 85 8.98 -9.80 -5.54
CA LYS A 85 8.21 -10.73 -4.70
C LYS A 85 6.81 -10.22 -4.41
N LEU A 86 6.68 -8.95 -4.01
CA LEU A 86 5.39 -8.36 -3.66
C LEU A 86 4.52 -8.11 -4.90
N GLY A 87 5.14 -7.71 -6.02
CA GLY A 87 4.45 -7.59 -7.30
C GLY A 87 3.76 -8.89 -7.69
N ASP A 88 4.50 -10.00 -7.70
CA ASP A 88 3.97 -11.33 -8.03
C ASP A 88 2.81 -11.75 -7.10
N GLU A 89 2.94 -11.53 -5.79
CA GLU A 89 1.91 -11.93 -4.81
C GLU A 89 0.64 -11.08 -4.89
N LEU A 90 0.77 -9.78 -5.19
CA LEU A 90 -0.38 -8.91 -5.43
C LEU A 90 -1.11 -9.31 -6.72
N GLU A 91 -0.38 -9.55 -7.82
CA GLU A 91 -0.95 -9.94 -9.11
C GLU A 91 -1.71 -11.27 -9.03
N LYS A 92 -1.11 -12.29 -8.40
CA LYS A 92 -1.75 -13.62 -8.19
C LYS A 92 -3.12 -13.52 -7.53
N ARG A 93 -3.34 -12.46 -6.76
CA ARG A 93 -4.54 -12.24 -5.95
C ARG A 93 -5.44 -11.14 -6.52
N GLY A 94 -5.17 -10.66 -7.73
CA GLY A 94 -5.97 -9.66 -8.43
C GLY A 94 -5.84 -8.25 -7.87
N VAL A 95 -4.77 -7.96 -7.12
CA VAL A 95 -4.47 -6.63 -6.60
C VAL A 95 -3.48 -5.95 -7.53
N SER A 96 -3.75 -4.70 -7.89
CA SER A 96 -2.85 -3.91 -8.73
C SER A 96 -1.46 -3.75 -8.07
N PRO A 97 -0.36 -4.15 -8.75
CA PRO A 97 0.98 -4.22 -8.17
C PRO A 97 1.81 -2.95 -8.38
N HIS A 98 1.23 -1.80 -8.75
CA HIS A 98 2.01 -0.58 -9.09
C HIS A 98 3.00 -0.18 -7.97
N ILE A 99 4.27 -0.61 -8.11
CA ILE A 99 5.38 -0.42 -7.18
C ILE A 99 6.55 0.22 -7.94
N TYR A 100 6.90 1.44 -7.53
CA TYR A 100 7.93 2.29 -8.12
C TYR A 100 9.24 2.22 -7.33
N GLU A 101 10.31 2.76 -7.88
CA GLU A 101 11.62 2.76 -7.21
C GLU A 101 11.74 3.88 -6.16
N SER A 102 11.04 5.00 -6.36
CA SER A 102 11.16 6.18 -5.48
C SER A 102 9.82 6.85 -5.18
N LYS A 103 9.81 7.62 -4.08
CA LYS A 103 8.69 8.47 -3.69
C LYS A 103 8.38 9.54 -4.74
N GLU A 104 9.41 10.11 -5.37
CA GLU A 104 9.29 11.14 -6.39
C GLU A 104 8.60 10.60 -7.64
N GLU A 105 8.97 9.39 -8.07
CA GLU A 105 8.31 8.70 -9.17
C GLU A 105 6.85 8.38 -8.83
N ALA A 106 6.60 7.86 -7.63
CA ALA A 106 5.27 7.59 -7.14
C ALA A 106 4.36 8.85 -7.15
N ARG A 107 4.88 9.99 -6.68
CA ARG A 107 4.14 11.26 -6.68
C ARG A 107 3.87 11.79 -8.08
N LYS A 108 4.82 11.64 -9.02
CA LYS A 108 4.63 12.07 -10.41
C LYS A 108 3.51 11.30 -11.09
N VAL A 109 3.40 10.00 -10.84
CA VAL A 109 2.32 9.17 -11.41
C VAL A 109 0.95 9.60 -10.88
N LEU A 110 0.82 9.80 -9.57
CA LEU A 110 -0.43 10.29 -8.99
C LEU A 110 -0.85 11.65 -9.56
N ALA A 111 0.10 12.57 -9.74
CA ALA A 111 -0.18 13.87 -10.33
C ALA A 111 -0.59 13.77 -11.82
N TYR A 112 -0.22 12.70 -12.53
CA TYR A 112 -0.60 12.49 -13.92
C TYR A 112 -2.00 11.88 -14.04
N ASP A 113 -2.37 10.99 -13.12
CA ASP A 113 -3.68 10.33 -13.05
C ASP A 113 -4.81 11.35 -12.78
N GLU A 114 -4.54 12.43 -12.04
CA GLU A 114 -5.50 13.53 -11.83
C GLU A 114 -5.73 14.43 -13.06
N THR A 115 -4.96 14.25 -14.15
CA THR A 115 -5.02 15.11 -15.36
C THR A 115 -5.65 14.48 -16.59
N LEU A 116 -6.12 13.23 -16.48
CA LEU A 116 -6.85 12.49 -17.51
C LEU A 116 -8.36 12.42 -17.20
#